data_AF-A0A0N4WUR2-F1
#
_entry.id   AF-A0A0N4WUR2-F1
#
_cell.length_a   1.000
_cell.length_b   1.000
_cell.length_c   1.000
_cell.angle_alpha   90.00
_cell.angle_beta   90.00
_cell.angle_gamma   90.00
#
_symmetry.space_group_name_H-M   'P 1'
#
loop_
_entity.id
_entity.type
_entity.pdbx_description
1 polymer ?
#
loop_
_entity_poly.entity_id
_entity_poly.type
_entity_poly.pdbx_seq_one_letter_code
_entity_poly.pdbx_strand_id
1 'polypeptide(L)'
;MLSAPLIDLLKLSLSLRIYSPSVQLFQQIGADHALPCVAFFDVHGLKGCDASELENAVESSHGRDSPALLSIDHVFNLGRQAETTAIIYGEIGTQEWLQLHAKAVELASARRIQYVLRHYMKCTDTPIAKVSLSGYGVELAIKNTEYKVVDISRGEMGENHDIEDFHGPDEGEAAETMA
;
A
#
# COMPACT_ATOMS: atom_id res chain seq x y z
N MET A 1 -20.37 10.25 14.73
CA MET A 1 -19.87 11.02 13.56
C MET A 1 -18.51 11.60 13.92
N LEU A 2 -17.57 11.69 12.97
CA LEU A 2 -16.23 12.24 13.22
C LEU A 2 -16.33 13.75 13.51
N SER A 3 -15.47 14.27 14.38
CA SER A 3 -15.36 15.72 14.65
C SER A 3 -14.66 16.44 13.51
N ALA A 4 -14.88 17.74 13.35
CA ALA A 4 -14.30 18.53 12.25
C ALA A 4 -12.75 18.42 12.17
N PRO A 5 -11.98 18.52 13.28
CA PRO A 5 -10.52 18.32 13.22
C PRO A 5 -10.10 16.91 12.77
N LEU A 6 -10.86 15.89 13.15
CA LEU A 6 -10.58 14.51 12.72
C LEU A 6 -10.82 14.31 11.22
N ILE A 7 -11.76 15.05 10.64
CA ILE A 7 -12.00 15.03 9.20
C ILE A 7 -10.81 15.62 8.45
N ASP A 8 -10.24 16.72 8.93
CA ASP A 8 -9.07 17.34 8.29
C ASP A 8 -7.82 16.45 8.42
N LEU A 9 -7.65 15.79 9.57
CA LEU A 9 -6.61 14.76 9.74
C LEU A 9 -6.83 13.58 8.79
N LEU A 10 -8.07 13.12 8.61
CA LEU A 10 -8.41 12.05 7.67
C LEU A 10 -8.06 12.44 6.23
N LYS A 11 -8.40 13.66 5.80
CA LYS A 11 -8.02 14.18 4.48
C LYS A 11 -6.51 14.15 4.29
N LEU A 12 -5.75 14.66 5.26
CA LEU A 12 -4.28 14.64 5.21
C LEU A 12 -3.76 13.20 5.12
N SER A 13 -4.28 12.28 5.92
CA SER A 13 -3.86 10.87 5.92
C SER A 13 -4.10 10.18 4.56
N LEU A 14 -5.20 10.53 3.88
CA LEU A 14 -5.54 10.01 2.57
C LEU A 14 -4.64 10.61 1.49
N SER A 15 -4.37 11.92 1.55
CA SER A 15 -3.42 12.60 0.66
C SER A 15 -2.01 12.01 0.78
N LEU A 16 -1.57 11.67 2.01
CA LEU A 16 -0.28 11.04 2.27
C LEU A 16 -0.26 9.53 1.99
N ARG A 17 -1.42 8.90 1.72
CA ARG A 17 -1.55 7.46 1.44
C ARG A 17 -0.94 6.58 2.54
N ILE A 18 -1.11 6.95 3.81
CA ILE A 18 -0.39 6.32 4.94
C ILE A 18 -0.65 4.81 5.10
N TYR A 19 -1.81 4.32 4.65
CA TYR A 19 -2.20 2.90 4.74
C TYR A 19 -1.90 2.08 3.48
N SER A 20 -1.40 2.70 2.40
CA SER A 20 -1.05 1.98 1.16
C SER A 20 -0.03 0.85 1.39
N PRO A 21 1.01 0.98 2.23
CA PRO A 21 1.92 -0.12 2.52
C PRO A 21 1.24 -1.31 3.21
N SER A 22 0.32 -1.06 4.14
CA SER A 22 -0.45 -2.12 4.81
C SER A 22 -1.35 -2.89 3.84
N VAL A 23 -2.00 -2.16 2.92
CA VAL A 23 -2.81 -2.78 1.86
C VAL A 23 -1.91 -3.64 0.96
N GLN A 24 -0.77 -3.12 0.51
CA GLN A 24 0.16 -3.88 -0.34
C GLN A 24 0.71 -5.12 0.37
N LEU A 25 0.98 -5.05 1.67
CA LEU A 25 1.40 -6.21 2.46
C LEU A 25 0.35 -7.33 2.41
N PHE A 26 -0.93 -7.01 2.62
CA PHE A 26 -1.99 -8.00 2.52
C PHE A 26 -2.14 -8.58 1.10
N GLN A 27 -1.96 -7.74 0.08
CA GLN A 27 -1.97 -8.19 -1.32
C GLN A 27 -0.85 -9.21 -1.60
N GLN A 28 0.36 -8.96 -1.10
CA GLN A 28 1.49 -9.89 -1.25
C GLN A 28 1.24 -11.21 -0.50
N ILE A 29 0.83 -11.14 0.77
CA ILE A 29 0.52 -12.34 1.56
C ILE A 29 -0.58 -13.18 0.89
N GLY A 30 -1.63 -12.52 0.39
CA GLY A 30 -2.70 -13.21 -0.33
C GLY A 30 -2.23 -13.84 -1.64
N ALA A 31 -1.33 -13.18 -2.37
CA ALA A 31 -0.76 -13.70 -3.62
C ALA A 31 0.13 -14.94 -3.38
N ASP A 32 0.89 -14.97 -2.28
CA ASP A 32 1.75 -16.09 -1.90
C ASP A 32 0.97 -17.39 -1.66
N HIS A 33 -0.32 -17.29 -1.33
CA HIS A 33 -1.18 -18.47 -1.20
C HIS A 33 -1.53 -19.14 -2.53
N ALA A 34 -1.34 -18.43 -3.67
CA ALA A 34 -1.50 -18.94 -5.03
C ALA A 34 -2.85 -19.65 -5.31
N LEU A 35 -3.95 -19.19 -4.69
CA LEU A 35 -5.28 -19.75 -4.89
C LEU A 35 -5.99 -19.11 -6.09
N PRO A 36 -6.73 -19.89 -6.91
CA PRO A 36 -7.38 -19.36 -8.11
C PRO A 36 -8.67 -18.56 -7.86
N CYS A 37 -9.03 -18.24 -6.61
CA CYS A 37 -10.29 -17.59 -6.26
C CYS A 37 -10.16 -16.10 -5.93
N VAL A 38 -11.29 -15.37 -6.07
CA VAL A 38 -11.40 -13.92 -5.82
C VAL A 38 -11.41 -13.61 -4.32
N ALA A 39 -12.02 -14.50 -3.54
CA ALA A 39 -12.01 -14.46 -2.08
C ALA A 39 -11.79 -15.88 -1.55
N PHE A 40 -11.13 -15.99 -0.40
CA PHE A 40 -10.83 -17.25 0.26
C PHE A 40 -10.64 -17.08 1.76
N PHE A 41 -10.63 -18.19 2.49
CA PHE A 41 -10.32 -18.21 3.91
C PHE A 41 -9.03 -19.00 4.18
N ASP A 42 -8.39 -18.68 5.30
CA ASP A 42 -7.35 -19.47 5.93
C ASP A 42 -7.72 -19.69 7.40
N VAL A 43 -7.88 -20.96 7.78
CA VAL A 43 -8.16 -21.41 9.14
C VAL A 43 -7.04 -22.38 9.55
N HIS A 44 -6.04 -21.88 10.27
CA HIS A 44 -4.90 -22.68 10.75
C HIS A 44 -4.22 -23.50 9.63
N GLY A 45 -4.09 -22.91 8.43
CA GLY A 45 -3.51 -23.53 7.25
C GLY A 45 -4.49 -24.31 6.37
N LEU A 46 -5.75 -24.48 6.80
CA LEU A 46 -6.83 -24.97 5.96
C LEU A 46 -7.40 -23.83 5.13
N LYS A 47 -7.33 -23.98 3.81
CA LYS A 47 -7.74 -22.94 2.87
C LYS A 47 -8.89 -23.44 2.01
N GLY A 48 -9.79 -22.54 1.67
CA GLY A 48 -10.91 -22.81 0.78
C GLY A 48 -11.50 -21.51 0.26
N CYS A 49 -12.28 -21.61 -0.81
CA CYS A 49 -12.89 -20.45 -1.46
C CYS A 49 -14.39 -20.33 -1.14
N ASP A 50 -15.03 -21.42 -0.70
CA ASP A 50 -16.47 -21.50 -0.53
C ASP A 50 -16.92 -21.30 0.92
N ALA A 51 -17.99 -20.54 1.12
CA ALA A 51 -18.55 -20.29 2.46
C ALA A 51 -19.06 -21.57 3.16
N SER A 52 -19.51 -22.56 2.40
CA SER A 52 -19.98 -23.85 2.94
C SER A 52 -18.85 -24.66 3.57
N GLU A 53 -17.62 -24.53 3.07
CA GLU A 53 -16.46 -25.28 3.56
C GLU A 53 -15.85 -24.66 4.82
N LEU A 54 -16.12 -23.37 5.06
CA LEU A 54 -15.57 -22.63 6.19
C LEU A 54 -15.90 -23.28 7.53
N GLU A 55 -17.13 -23.75 7.71
CA GLU A 55 -17.56 -24.38 8.96
C GLU A 55 -16.82 -25.71 9.22
N ASN A 56 -16.66 -26.52 8.18
CA ASN A 56 -15.89 -27.77 8.24
C ASN A 56 -14.41 -27.51 8.53
N ALA A 57 -13.84 -26.43 7.96
CA ALA A 57 -12.46 -26.02 8.21
C ALA A 57 -12.24 -25.59 9.67
N VAL A 58 -13.22 -24.93 10.27
CA VAL A 58 -13.18 -24.56 11.70
C VAL A 58 -13.19 -25.79 12.60
N GLU A 59 -14.05 -26.76 12.31
CA GLU A 59 -14.12 -28.01 13.09
C GLU A 59 -12.87 -28.89 12.96
N SER A 60 -12.20 -28.83 11.81
CA SER A 60 -10.96 -29.59 11.55
C SER A 60 -9.68 -28.83 11.91
N SER A 61 -9.80 -27.63 12.50
CA SER A 61 -8.67 -26.79 12.90
C SER A 61 -7.96 -27.25 14.17
N HIS A 62 -8.57 -28.15 14.95
CA HIS A 62 -8.04 -28.62 16.23
C HIS A 62 -6.66 -29.30 16.06
N GLY A 63 -5.67 -28.84 16.83
CA GLY A 63 -4.30 -29.38 16.82
C GLY A 63 -3.38 -28.82 15.73
N ARG A 64 -3.84 -27.83 14.96
CA ARG A 64 -3.00 -27.07 14.01
C ARG A 64 -2.51 -25.78 14.64
N ASP A 65 -1.32 -25.35 14.23
CA ASP A 65 -0.75 -24.08 14.67
C ASP A 65 -1.64 -22.90 14.22
N SER A 66 -1.91 -22.00 15.17
CA SER A 66 -2.71 -20.82 14.89
C SER A 66 -1.93 -19.85 14.00
N PRO A 67 -2.56 -19.26 12.97
CA PRO A 67 -1.89 -18.31 12.10
C PRO A 67 -1.49 -17.07 12.90
N ALA A 68 -0.27 -16.59 12.66
CA ALA A 68 0.21 -15.37 13.30
C ALA A 68 -0.58 -14.16 12.81
N LEU A 69 -1.18 -13.45 13.76
CA LEU A 69 -1.82 -12.18 13.50
C LEU A 69 -0.80 -11.05 13.47
N LEU A 70 -0.99 -10.15 12.52
CA LEU A 70 -0.19 -8.94 12.38
C LEU A 70 -0.75 -7.86 13.31
N SER A 71 0.11 -6.97 13.78
CA SER A 71 -0.32 -5.83 14.62
C SER A 71 -1.31 -4.90 13.92
N ILE A 72 -1.33 -4.92 12.58
CA ILE A 72 -2.24 -4.14 11.72
C ILE A 72 -3.55 -4.88 11.41
N ASP A 73 -3.68 -6.15 11.81
CA ASP A 73 -4.91 -6.92 11.56
C ASP A 73 -6.05 -6.39 12.42
N HIS A 74 -7.21 -6.25 11.78
CA HIS A 74 -8.44 -5.95 12.50
C HIS A 74 -9.15 -7.24 12.89
N VAL A 75 -9.24 -7.51 14.19
CA VAL A 75 -10.00 -8.61 14.75
C VAL A 75 -11.42 -8.16 15.07
N PHE A 76 -12.40 -8.81 14.46
CA PHE A 76 -13.82 -8.55 14.69
C PHE A 76 -14.20 -8.88 16.15
N ASN A 77 -14.93 -7.97 16.80
CA ASN A 77 -15.33 -8.08 18.21
C ASN A 77 -14.15 -8.30 19.18
N LEU A 78 -13.16 -7.42 19.11
CA LEU A 78 -12.00 -7.37 20.01
C LEU A 78 -12.41 -7.54 21.49
N GLY A 79 -12.00 -8.64 22.12
CA GLY A 79 -12.30 -8.96 23.53
C GLY A 79 -13.09 -10.25 23.76
N ARG A 80 -13.63 -10.88 22.72
CA ARG A 80 -14.21 -12.24 22.80
C ARG A 80 -13.22 -13.24 22.20
N GLN A 81 -12.43 -13.89 23.07
CA GLN A 81 -11.41 -14.84 22.65
C GLN A 81 -12.07 -16.16 22.20
N ALA A 82 -11.86 -16.52 20.95
CA ALA A 82 -12.07 -17.86 20.42
C ALA A 82 -10.69 -18.50 20.18
N GLU A 83 -10.59 -19.82 20.28
CA GLU A 83 -9.34 -20.56 20.10
C GLU A 83 -8.92 -20.65 18.63
N THR A 84 -9.90 -20.74 17.73
CA THR A 84 -9.67 -20.84 16.29
C THR A 84 -9.66 -19.46 15.64
N THR A 85 -8.60 -19.16 14.90
CA THR A 85 -8.47 -17.92 14.12
C THR A 85 -8.78 -18.19 12.65
N ALA A 86 -9.68 -17.40 12.07
CA ALA A 86 -10.06 -17.47 10.67
C ALA A 86 -9.78 -16.13 9.99
N ILE A 87 -8.91 -16.17 8.98
CA ILE A 87 -8.53 -15.00 8.19
C ILE A 87 -9.21 -15.11 6.84
N ILE A 88 -10.02 -14.12 6.48
CA ILE A 88 -10.63 -14.02 5.15
C ILE A 88 -9.82 -13.05 4.32
N TYR A 89 -9.46 -13.49 3.12
CA TYR A 89 -8.87 -12.69 2.06
C TYR A 89 -9.93 -12.43 0.99
N GLY A 90 -10.08 -11.18 0.55
CA GLY A 90 -10.93 -10.89 -0.58
C GLY A 90 -11.14 -9.41 -0.86
N GLU A 91 -11.74 -9.17 -2.02
CA GLU A 91 -12.06 -7.83 -2.50
C GLU A 91 -13.41 -7.41 -1.92
N ILE A 92 -13.39 -6.34 -1.13
CA ILE A 92 -14.57 -5.81 -0.47
C ILE A 92 -15.57 -5.34 -1.52
N GLY A 93 -16.79 -5.85 -1.47
CA GLY A 93 -17.86 -5.52 -2.42
C GLY A 93 -18.14 -6.61 -3.47
N THR A 94 -17.31 -7.64 -3.56
CA THR A 94 -17.60 -8.83 -4.39
C THR A 94 -18.61 -9.75 -3.72
N GLN A 95 -19.35 -10.53 -4.52
CA GLN A 95 -20.39 -11.42 -4.02
C GLN A 95 -19.80 -12.61 -3.24
N GLU A 96 -18.68 -13.15 -3.70
CA GLU A 96 -17.92 -14.23 -3.10
C GLU A 96 -17.41 -13.83 -1.71
N TRP A 97 -16.83 -12.63 -1.61
CA TRP A 97 -16.42 -12.07 -0.32
C TRP A 97 -17.62 -11.89 0.62
N LEU A 98 -18.75 -11.40 0.12
CA LEU A 98 -19.93 -11.17 0.95
C LEU A 98 -20.47 -12.48 1.57
N GLN A 99 -20.45 -13.58 0.81
CA GLN A 99 -20.86 -14.90 1.30
C GLN A 99 -19.94 -15.40 2.42
N LEU A 100 -18.62 -15.32 2.21
CA LEU A 100 -17.62 -15.67 3.22
C LEU A 100 -17.73 -14.78 4.46
N HIS A 101 -17.89 -13.47 4.26
CA HIS A 101 -18.04 -12.49 5.33
C HIS A 101 -19.28 -12.78 6.19
N ALA A 102 -20.44 -13.01 5.58
CA ALA A 102 -21.67 -13.31 6.29
C ALA A 102 -21.51 -14.56 7.18
N LYS A 103 -20.93 -15.64 6.63
CA LYS A 103 -20.72 -16.88 7.39
C LYS A 103 -19.67 -16.69 8.49
N ALA A 104 -18.60 -15.95 8.25
CA ALA A 104 -17.61 -15.66 9.30
C ALA A 104 -18.16 -14.77 10.41
N VAL A 105 -19.01 -13.79 10.10
CA VAL A 105 -19.68 -12.96 11.11
C VAL A 105 -20.63 -13.81 11.96
N GLU A 106 -21.37 -14.75 11.35
CA GLU A 106 -22.21 -15.72 12.06
C GLU A 106 -21.37 -16.57 13.04
N LEU A 107 -20.30 -17.19 12.54
CA LEU A 107 -19.40 -18.03 13.35
C LEU A 107 -18.68 -17.25 14.46
N ALA A 108 -18.25 -16.02 14.18
CA ALA A 108 -17.61 -15.14 15.15
C ALA A 108 -18.59 -14.65 16.21
N SER A 109 -19.84 -14.38 15.82
CA SER A 109 -20.92 -14.02 16.77
C SER A 109 -21.26 -15.20 17.69
N ALA A 110 -21.21 -16.42 17.17
CA ALA A 110 -21.33 -17.67 17.92
C ALA A 110 -20.07 -18.04 18.73
N ARG A 111 -19.00 -17.23 18.69
CA ARG A 111 -17.71 -17.44 19.39
C ARG A 111 -16.95 -18.70 18.96
N ARG A 112 -17.19 -19.18 17.74
CA ARG A 112 -16.47 -20.33 17.18
C ARG A 112 -15.14 -19.93 16.57
N ILE A 113 -15.03 -18.68 16.09
CA ILE A 113 -13.81 -18.16 15.45
C ILE A 113 -13.48 -16.74 15.91
N GLN A 114 -12.18 -16.43 15.86
CA GLN A 114 -11.66 -15.07 15.82
C GLN A 114 -11.57 -14.66 14.36
N TYR A 115 -12.45 -13.75 13.93
CA TYR A 115 -12.55 -13.34 12.53
C TYR A 115 -11.64 -12.15 12.23
N VAL A 116 -10.79 -12.31 11.22
CA VAL A 116 -9.91 -11.26 10.68
C VAL A 116 -10.15 -11.09 9.19
N LEU A 117 -10.18 -9.85 8.72
CA LEU A 117 -10.27 -9.52 7.29
C LEU A 117 -8.95 -8.94 6.80
N ARG A 118 -8.39 -9.52 5.75
CA ARG A 118 -7.27 -8.98 4.97
C ARG A 118 -7.74 -8.65 3.57
N HIS A 119 -7.42 -7.44 3.10
CA HIS A 119 -7.81 -7.03 1.76
C HIS A 119 -6.93 -7.72 0.73
N TYR A 120 -7.54 -8.42 -0.21
CA TYR A 120 -6.86 -9.11 -1.30
C TYR A 120 -7.68 -8.94 -2.57
N MET A 121 -7.02 -8.55 -3.65
CA MET A 121 -7.59 -8.45 -4.97
C MET A 121 -6.80 -9.37 -5.87
N LYS A 122 -7.49 -10.28 -6.55
CA LYS A 122 -6.84 -11.12 -7.55
C LYS A 122 -6.37 -10.21 -8.69
N CYS A 123 -5.06 -10.19 -8.95
CA CYS A 123 -4.50 -9.40 -10.04
C CYS A 123 -5.07 -9.93 -11.37
N THR A 124 -6.02 -9.19 -11.93
CA THR A 124 -6.47 -9.37 -13.31
C THR A 124 -5.41 -8.81 -14.26
N ASP A 125 -5.42 -9.21 -15.54
CA ASP A 125 -4.45 -8.81 -16.59
C ASP A 125 -4.38 -7.29 -16.88
N THR A 126 -5.10 -6.49 -16.10
CA THR A 126 -5.05 -5.03 -16.11
C THR A 126 -3.78 -4.53 -15.42
N PRO A 127 -2.95 -3.70 -16.10
CA PRO A 127 -1.74 -3.17 -15.50
C PRO A 127 -2.09 -2.29 -14.29
N ILE A 128 -1.59 -2.70 -13.11
CA ILE A 128 -1.73 -1.94 -11.87
C ILE A 128 -0.92 -0.64 -12.03
N ALA A 129 -1.61 0.50 -11.94
CA ALA A 129 -0.95 1.80 -12.00
C ALA A 129 -0.03 1.99 -10.79
N LYS A 130 1.19 2.50 -11.03
CA LYS A 130 2.13 2.84 -9.95
C LYS A 130 1.53 3.94 -9.06
N VAL A 131 1.75 3.82 -7.77
CA VAL A 131 1.25 4.77 -6.75
C VAL A 131 2.25 5.93 -6.61
N SER A 132 1.81 7.16 -6.81
CA SER A 132 2.59 8.35 -6.49
C SER A 132 2.71 8.51 -4.97
N LEU A 133 3.94 8.58 -4.46
CA LEU A 133 4.21 8.82 -3.05
C LEU A 133 4.38 10.32 -2.78
N SER A 134 4.00 10.73 -1.57
CA SER A 134 4.13 12.10 -1.06
C SER A 134 4.91 12.07 0.26
N GLY A 135 5.34 13.23 0.76
CA GLY A 135 6.07 13.34 2.04
C GLY A 135 7.59 13.41 1.90
N TYR A 136 8.10 13.63 0.69
CA TYR A 136 9.48 14.03 0.44
C TYR A 136 9.53 15.46 -0.07
N GLY A 137 10.60 16.18 0.27
CA GLY A 137 10.92 17.49 -0.29
C GLY A 137 12.01 17.33 -1.35
N VAL A 138 11.94 18.12 -2.41
CA VAL A 138 13.02 18.25 -3.39
C VAL A 138 13.56 19.67 -3.25
N GLU A 139 14.88 19.79 -3.13
CA GLU A 139 15.55 21.09 -3.09
C GLU A 139 16.55 21.22 -4.25
N LEU A 140 16.72 22.44 -4.74
CA LEU A 140 17.74 22.79 -5.72
C LEU A 140 18.78 23.65 -5.01
N ALA A 141 19.93 23.03 -4.71
CA ALA A 141 21.03 23.71 -4.04
C ALA A 141 21.85 24.52 -5.05
N ILE A 142 22.18 25.77 -4.69
CA ILE A 142 23.12 26.57 -5.45
C ILE A 142 24.53 26.01 -5.21
N LYS A 143 25.15 25.48 -6.27
CA LYS A 143 26.48 24.85 -6.20
C LYS A 143 27.59 25.87 -5.88
N ASN A 144 27.52 27.06 -6.45
CA ASN A 144 28.47 28.14 -6.22
C ASN A 144 27.73 29.36 -5.67
N THR A 145 27.91 29.65 -4.38
CA THR A 145 27.35 30.83 -3.71
C THR A 145 28.30 32.04 -3.74
N GLU A 146 29.46 31.91 -4.38
CA GLU A 146 30.38 33.03 -4.57
C GLU A 146 29.82 34.05 -5.58
N TYR A 147 29.73 35.31 -5.15
CA TYR A 147 29.38 36.41 -6.02
C TYR A 147 30.65 36.96 -6.67
N LYS A 148 30.77 36.83 -8.00
CA LYS A 148 31.78 37.57 -8.76
C LYS A 148 31.27 38.98 -9.02
N VAL A 149 31.82 39.95 -8.29
CA VAL A 149 31.63 41.37 -8.60
C VAL A 149 32.58 41.69 -9.76
N VAL A 150 32.05 41.96 -10.96
CA VAL A 150 32.86 42.59 -12.02
C VAL A 150 32.86 44.08 -11.74
N ASP A 151 33.99 44.59 -11.27
CA ASP A 151 34.16 46.00 -10.99
C ASP A 151 34.35 46.74 -12.32
N ILE A 152 33.28 47.34 -12.87
CA ILE A 152 33.38 48.25 -14.03
C ILE A 152 33.89 49.60 -13.50
N SER A 153 35.10 49.59 -12.96
CA SER A 153 35.85 50.80 -12.66
C SER A 153 36.25 51.42 -14.00
N ARG A 154 35.61 52.54 -14.33
CA ARG A 154 35.83 53.34 -15.54
C ARG A 154 37.31 53.67 -15.73
N GLY A 155 37.94 52.97 -16.66
CA GLY A 155 39.30 53.14 -17.14
C GLY A 155 39.70 51.80 -17.75
N GLU A 156 39.39 51.51 -19.00
CA GLU A 156 39.84 52.23 -20.18
C GLU A 156 38.78 52.14 -21.29
N MET A 157 38.53 53.26 -21.99
CA MET A 157 38.03 53.18 -23.35
C MET A 157 39.17 52.60 -24.19
N GLY A 158 39.08 51.35 -24.63
CA GLY A 158 40.12 50.73 -25.44
C GLY A 158 39.79 49.32 -25.89
N GLU A 159 39.14 49.24 -27.06
CA GLU A 159 39.13 48.14 -28.02
C GLU A 159 38.58 46.75 -27.61
N ASN A 160 37.45 46.42 -28.25
CA ASN A 160 36.94 45.08 -28.61
C ASN A 160 37.30 43.93 -27.66
N HIS A 161 36.48 43.74 -26.63
CA HIS A 161 36.26 42.40 -26.08
C HIS A 161 34.96 41.87 -26.65
N ASP A 162 35.11 40.90 -27.54
CA ASP A 162 34.02 40.10 -28.09
C ASP A 162 33.21 39.50 -26.94
N ILE A 163 31.90 39.69 -27.02
CA ILE A 163 30.93 39.02 -26.16
C ILE A 163 30.84 37.57 -26.67
N GLU A 164 31.82 36.75 -26.32
CA GLU A 164 31.75 35.29 -26.47
C GLU A 164 31.67 34.68 -25.07
N ASP A 165 30.45 34.56 -24.55
CA ASP A 165 29.94 33.31 -23.95
C ASP A 165 28.55 33.54 -23.33
N PHE A 166 27.52 33.22 -24.11
CA PHE A 166 26.26 32.73 -23.56
C PHE A 166 25.98 31.35 -24.18
N HIS A 167 26.90 30.41 -23.96
CA HIS A 167 26.56 29.00 -24.13
C HIS A 167 25.72 28.56 -22.93
N GLY A 168 24.41 28.49 -23.14
CA GLY A 168 23.54 27.65 -22.33
C GLY A 168 24.02 26.19 -22.37
N PRO A 169 23.73 25.38 -21.34
CA PRO A 169 24.22 24.02 -21.29
C PRO A 169 23.71 23.24 -22.51
N ASP A 170 24.68 22.67 -23.22
CA ASP A 170 24.56 21.73 -24.33
C ASP A 170 23.62 20.57 -23.96
N GLU A 171 22.69 20.24 -24.86
CA GLU A 171 21.79 19.09 -24.73
C GLU A 171 22.60 17.80 -24.77
N GLY A 172 22.85 17.22 -23.58
CA GLY A 172 23.45 15.90 -23.43
C GLY A 172 22.48 14.79 -23.82
N GLU A 173 22.52 14.43 -25.10
CA GLU A 173 22.42 13.08 -25.69
C GLU A 173 21.72 11.99 -24.83
N ALA A 174 20.51 11.62 -25.28
CA ALA A 174 19.81 10.42 -24.85
C ALA A 174 20.59 9.18 -25.32
N ALA A 175 21.33 8.54 -24.42
CA ALA A 175 21.80 7.17 -24.62
C ALA A 175 20.65 6.20 -24.31
N GLU A 176 19.95 5.82 -25.38
CA GLU A 176 19.13 4.63 -25.49
C GLU A 176 19.98 3.40 -25.12
N THR A 177 19.59 2.64 -24.11
CA THR A 177 20.07 1.27 -23.91
C THR A 177 18.85 0.35 -23.84
N MET A 178 18.64 -0.35 -24.96
CA MET A 178 17.73 -1.47 -25.10
C MET A 178 18.07 -2.60 -24.11
N ALA A 179 17.02 -3.22 -23.58
CA ALA A 179 16.99 -4.63 -23.24
C ALA A 179 15.90 -5.30 -24.10
#